data_AF-A0A5S5BM59-F1
#
_entry.id   AF-A0A5S5BM59-F1
#
_cell.length_a   1.000
_cell.length_b   1.000
_cell.length_c   1.000
_cell.angle_alpha   90.00
_cell.angle_beta   90.00
_cell.angle_gamma   90.00
#
_symmetry.space_group_name_H-M   'P 1'
#
loop_
_entity.id
_entity.type
_entity.pdbx_description
1 polymer ?
#
loop_
_entity_poly.entity_id
_entity_poly.type
_entity_poly.pdbx_seq_one_letter_code
_entity_poly.pdbx_strand_id
1 'polypeptide(L)'
;MLSTSFTTSGMFEFAWVIPALIIIPIFFFLFFPFIRHLHTHVSYTIIIAGAIFVFGAVGMEMIAGIFISENNSQDDVFTSPMYRFLVNIEEGLEVLGVIIFIKALLMQAEIYFPEIQKRKEP
;
A
#
# COMPACT_ATOMS: atom_id res chain seq x y z
N MET A 1 6.12 -11.38 -34.62
CA MET A 1 6.52 -12.20 -33.47
C MET A 1 7.55 -11.42 -32.66
N LEU A 2 7.10 -10.56 -31.76
CA LEU A 2 7.92 -9.93 -30.73
C LEU A 2 7.16 -10.09 -29.41
N SER A 3 7.03 -11.35 -28.98
CA SER A 3 6.64 -11.65 -27.62
C SER A 3 7.91 -11.54 -26.80
N THR A 4 8.33 -10.32 -26.45
CA THR A 4 9.22 -10.13 -25.30
C THR A 4 8.38 -10.42 -24.07
N SER A 5 8.10 -11.70 -23.83
CA SER A 5 7.65 -12.19 -22.55
C SER A 5 8.81 -11.92 -21.59
N PHE A 6 8.74 -10.80 -20.88
CA PHE A 6 9.51 -10.63 -19.67
C PHE A 6 9.22 -11.88 -18.84
N THR A 7 10.20 -12.76 -18.71
CA THR A 7 10.07 -13.98 -17.92
C THR A 7 10.24 -13.54 -16.48
N THR A 8 9.22 -12.86 -15.96
CA THR A 8 9.16 -12.50 -14.56
C THR A 8 8.59 -13.69 -13.82
N SER A 9 9.30 -14.15 -12.79
CA SER A 9 8.93 -15.30 -11.99
C SER A 9 9.27 -15.02 -10.52
N GLY A 10 8.49 -15.58 -9.60
CA GLY A 10 8.76 -15.47 -8.17
C GLY A 10 8.33 -14.12 -7.61
N MET A 11 9.20 -13.41 -6.91
CA MET A 11 8.86 -12.10 -6.31
C MET A 11 8.36 -11.06 -7.33
N PHE A 12 8.70 -11.22 -8.60
CA PHE A 12 8.30 -10.31 -9.67
C PHE A 12 7.24 -10.90 -10.59
N GLU A 13 6.57 -12.00 -10.20
CA GLU A 13 5.48 -12.62 -10.96
C GLU A 13 4.54 -11.57 -11.56
N PHE A 14 4.21 -10.56 -10.75
CA PHE A 14 3.56 -9.34 -11.17
C PHE A 14 4.58 -8.29 -11.63
N ALA A 15 4.76 -8.18 -12.96
CA ALA A 15 5.77 -7.31 -13.56
C ALA A 15 5.63 -5.81 -13.16
N TRP A 16 4.46 -5.36 -12.73
CA TRP A 16 4.21 -3.97 -12.31
C TRP A 16 4.88 -3.61 -10.98
N VAL A 17 5.29 -4.59 -10.17
CA VAL A 17 6.10 -4.39 -8.96
C VAL A 17 7.40 -3.67 -9.28
N ILE A 18 8.03 -3.98 -10.42
CA ILE A 18 9.31 -3.38 -10.84
C ILE A 18 9.21 -1.85 -11.00
N PRO A 19 8.27 -1.30 -11.82
CA PRO A 19 8.10 0.14 -11.88
C PRO A 19 7.62 0.73 -10.55
N ALA A 20 6.79 0.03 -9.77
CA ALA A 20 6.34 0.52 -8.47
C ALA A 20 7.50 0.76 -7.50
N LEU A 21 8.50 -0.13 -7.44
CA LEU A 21 9.69 0.00 -6.61
C LEU A 21 10.55 1.22 -6.96
N ILE A 22 10.42 1.79 -8.16
CA ILE A 22 11.11 3.00 -8.57
C ILE A 22 10.23 4.24 -8.30
N ILE A 23 8.96 4.16 -8.68
CA ILE A 23 8.03 5.29 -8.61
C ILE A 23 7.72 5.65 -7.15
N ILE A 24 7.47 4.67 -6.28
CA ILE A 24 7.08 4.92 -4.88
C ILE A 24 8.13 5.72 -4.11
N PRO A 25 9.44 5.36 -4.12
CA PRO A 25 10.47 6.17 -3.48
C PRO A 25 10.55 7.59 -4.05
N ILE A 26 10.45 7.75 -5.38
CA ILE A 26 10.47 9.08 -6.02
C ILE A 26 9.33 9.95 -5.47
N PHE A 27 8.10 9.42 -5.47
CA PHE A 27 6.94 10.10 -4.91
C PHE A 27 7.14 10.40 -3.42
N PHE A 28 7.63 9.43 -2.64
CA PHE A 28 7.93 9.65 -1.24
C PHE A 28 8.88 10.83 -1.03
N PHE A 29 10.01 10.88 -1.74
CA PHE A 29 10.98 11.98 -1.61
C PHE A 29 10.43 13.32 -2.12
N LEU A 30 9.62 13.33 -3.17
CA LEU A 30 8.97 14.54 -3.67
C LEU A 30 7.97 15.13 -2.66
N PHE A 31 7.18 14.26 -2.01
CA PHE A 31 6.18 14.68 -1.03
C PHE A 31 6.72 14.78 0.41
N PHE A 32 7.91 14.25 0.69
CA PHE A 32 8.49 14.26 2.04
C PHE A 32 8.67 15.67 2.63
N PRO A 33 9.15 16.69 1.87
CA PRO A 33 9.18 18.06 2.37
C PRO A 33 7.78 18.54 2.77
N PHE A 34 6.75 18.29 1.95
CA PHE A 34 5.37 18.66 2.27
C PHE A 34 4.89 17.98 3.56
N ILE A 35 5.11 16.67 3.69
CA ILE A 35 4.72 15.89 4.88
C ILE A 35 5.41 16.44 6.13
N ARG A 36 6.67 16.86 6.03
CA ARG A 36 7.42 17.46 7.16
C ARG A 36 6.93 18.85 7.58
N HIS A 37 6.21 19.57 6.74
CA HIS A 37 5.62 20.87 7.10
C HIS A 37 4.30 20.73 7.88
N LEU A 38 3.69 19.53 7.90
CA LEU A 38 2.50 19.26 8.70
C LEU A 38 2.86 19.14 10.19
N HIS A 39 1.86 19.19 11.07
CA HIS A 39 2.08 18.93 12.49
C HIS A 39 2.67 17.54 12.70
N THR A 40 3.66 17.43 13.59
CA THR A 40 4.46 16.22 13.82
C THR A 40 3.62 14.93 13.94
N HIS A 41 2.50 14.97 14.68
CA HIS A 41 1.61 13.83 14.84
C HIS A 41 0.88 13.43 13.55
N VAL A 42 0.50 14.39 12.71
CA VAL A 42 -0.13 14.15 11.39
C VAL A 42 0.90 13.55 10.45
N SER A 43 2.11 14.12 10.40
CA SER A 43 3.20 13.63 9.54
C SER A 43 3.52 12.16 9.80
N TYR A 44 3.71 11.77 11.07
CA TYR A 44 3.95 10.37 11.42
C TYR A 44 2.78 9.46 11.05
N THR A 45 1.54 9.92 11.24
CA THR A 45 0.35 9.13 10.88
C THR A 45 0.27 8.90 9.37
N ILE A 46 0.59 9.91 8.53
CA ILE A 46 0.65 9.78 7.07
C ILE A 46 1.75 8.78 6.66
N ILE A 47 2.94 8.87 7.26
CA ILE A 47 4.06 7.96 6.93
C ILE A 47 3.70 6.52 7.28
N ILE A 48 3.10 6.28 8.45
CA ILE A 48 2.65 4.95 8.87
C ILE A 48 1.56 4.41 7.93
N ALA A 49 0.57 5.26 7.59
CA ALA A 49 -0.48 4.90 6.65
C ALA A 49 0.08 4.48 5.28
N GLY A 50 1.00 5.29 4.74
CA GLY A 50 1.66 5.00 3.47
C GLY A 50 2.50 3.74 3.51
N ALA A 51 3.24 3.49 4.60
CA ALA A 51 4.03 2.26 4.77
C ALA A 51 3.15 1.01 4.80
N ILE A 52 2.02 1.05 5.51
CA ILE A 52 1.05 -0.07 5.56
C ILE A 52 0.45 -0.32 4.18
N PHE A 53 0.02 0.75 3.50
CA PHE A 53 -0.56 0.65 2.15
C PHE A 53 0.43 0.07 1.14
N VAL A 54 1.66 0.61 1.08
CA VAL A 54 2.71 0.14 0.16
C VAL A 54 3.14 -1.29 0.48
N PHE A 55 3.23 -1.65 1.76
CA PHE A 55 3.54 -3.03 2.15
C PHE A 55 2.42 -4.00 1.74
N GLY A 56 1.16 -3.60 1.86
CA GLY A 56 0.02 -4.33 1.28
C GLY A 56 0.21 -4.51 -0.23
N ALA A 57 0.14 -3.41 -0.99
CA ALA A 57 0.13 -3.44 -2.45
C ALA A 57 1.37 -4.10 -3.08
N VAL A 58 2.58 -3.78 -2.61
CA VAL A 58 3.83 -4.26 -3.23
C VAL A 58 4.38 -5.47 -2.50
N GLY A 59 4.40 -5.42 -1.16
CA GLY A 59 4.99 -6.49 -0.35
C GLY A 59 4.19 -7.78 -0.41
N MET A 60 2.86 -7.70 -0.27
CA MET A 60 2.02 -8.90 -0.33
C MET A 60 1.95 -9.49 -1.74
N GLU A 61 1.94 -8.65 -2.78
CA GLU A 61 2.03 -9.15 -4.15
C GLU A 61 3.35 -9.88 -4.42
N MET A 62 4.48 -9.41 -3.90
CA MET A 62 5.75 -10.14 -4.00
C MET A 62 5.70 -11.49 -3.29
N ILE A 63 5.04 -11.57 -2.12
CA ILE A 63 4.85 -12.81 -1.36
C ILE A 63 3.92 -13.77 -2.12
N ALA A 64 2.81 -13.27 -2.66
CA ALA A 64 1.87 -14.04 -3.46
C ALA A 64 2.54 -14.54 -4.77
N GLY A 65 3.39 -13.73 -5.39
CA GLY A 65 4.17 -14.09 -6.57
C GLY A 65 5.14 -15.26 -6.32
N ILE A 66 5.83 -15.28 -5.17
CA ILE A 66 6.64 -16.44 -4.76
C ILE A 66 5.76 -17.69 -4.68
N PHE A 67 4.63 -17.60 -4.00
CA PHE A 67 3.69 -18.72 -3.84
C PHE A 67 3.16 -19.24 -5.19
N ILE A 68 2.91 -18.36 -6.16
CA ILE A 68 2.51 -18.74 -7.52
C ILE A 68 3.66 -19.47 -8.23
N SER A 69 4.87 -18.92 -8.19
CA SER A 69 6.01 -19.47 -8.91
C SER A 69 6.46 -20.85 -8.43
N GLU A 70 6.26 -21.17 -7.14
CA GLU A 70 6.63 -22.46 -6.55
C GLU A 70 5.61 -23.56 -6.89
N ASN A 71 4.39 -23.19 -7.27
CA ASN A 71 3.33 -24.12 -7.60
C ASN A 71 3.22 -24.30 -9.12
N ASN A 72 3.65 -25.46 -9.62
CA ASN A 72 3.79 -25.78 -11.05
C ASN A 72 2.49 -25.73 -11.90
N SER A 73 1.31 -25.63 -11.27
CA SER A 73 0.00 -25.60 -11.94
C SER A 73 -0.67 -24.23 -11.74
N GLN A 74 -0.23 -23.23 -12.52
CA GLN A 74 -0.66 -21.82 -12.40
C GLN A 74 -2.20 -21.66 -12.42
N ASP A 75 -2.92 -22.45 -13.21
CA ASP A 75 -4.38 -22.30 -13.35
C ASP A 75 -5.15 -22.65 -12.06
N ASP A 76 -4.66 -23.59 -11.24
CA ASP A 76 -5.30 -23.97 -9.99
C ASP A 76 -4.90 -23.07 -8.81
N VAL A 77 -3.71 -22.45 -8.88
CA VAL A 77 -3.14 -21.69 -7.76
C VAL A 77 -3.95 -20.45 -7.43
N PHE A 78 -4.48 -19.74 -8.42
CA PHE A 78 -5.33 -18.56 -8.18
C PHE A 78 -6.63 -18.90 -7.46
N THR A 79 -7.07 -20.17 -7.53
CA THR A 79 -8.26 -20.65 -6.80
C THR A 79 -7.92 -21.24 -5.43
N SER A 80 -6.62 -21.40 -5.11
CA SER A 80 -6.16 -21.97 -3.86
C SER A 80 -6.64 -21.16 -2.65
N PRO A 81 -7.14 -21.81 -1.58
CA PRO A 81 -7.52 -21.13 -0.34
C PRO A 81 -6.38 -20.28 0.25
N MET A 82 -5.13 -20.70 0.08
CA MET A 82 -3.96 -19.98 0.59
C MET A 82 -3.73 -18.68 -0.19
N TYR A 83 -3.81 -18.72 -1.53
CA TYR A 83 -3.69 -17.52 -2.36
C TYR A 83 -4.80 -16.51 -2.02
N ARG A 84 -6.05 -16.98 -1.91
CA ARG A 84 -7.18 -16.12 -1.52
C ARG A 84 -6.98 -15.51 -0.13
N PHE A 85 -6.40 -16.25 0.82
CA PHE A 85 -6.08 -15.71 2.13
C PHE A 85 -5.01 -14.61 2.08
N LEU A 86 -3.95 -14.79 1.29
CA LEU A 86 -2.93 -13.77 1.07
C LEU A 86 -3.52 -12.49 0.45
N VAL A 87 -4.39 -12.63 -0.55
CA VAL A 87 -5.11 -11.50 -1.17
C VAL A 87 -6.00 -10.78 -0.16
N ASN A 88 -6.71 -11.49 0.73
CA ASN A 88 -7.50 -10.83 1.76
C ASN A 88 -6.64 -10.03 2.76
N ILE A 89 -5.42 -10.51 3.05
CA ILE A 89 -4.47 -9.76 3.89
C ILE A 89 -3.98 -8.53 3.15
N GLU A 90 -3.63 -8.66 1.87
CA GLU A 90 -3.25 -7.55 0.99
C GLU A 90 -4.33 -6.47 0.97
N GLU A 91 -5.55 -6.81 0.57
CA GLU A 91 -6.69 -5.89 0.53
C GLU A 91 -6.96 -5.28 1.91
N GLY A 92 -6.86 -6.08 2.98
CA GLY A 92 -7.03 -5.62 4.35
C GLY A 92 -5.99 -4.58 4.77
N LEU A 93 -4.73 -4.78 4.38
CA LEU A 93 -3.63 -3.83 4.65
C LEU A 93 -3.81 -2.54 3.85
N GLU A 94 -4.20 -2.62 2.58
CA GLU A 94 -4.48 -1.44 1.76
C GLU A 94 -5.60 -0.59 2.36
N VAL A 95 -6.73 -1.22 2.70
CA VAL A 95 -7.87 -0.51 3.33
C VAL A 95 -7.48 0.05 4.70
N LEU A 96 -6.71 -0.69 5.51
CA LEU A 96 -6.22 -0.20 6.80
C LEU A 96 -5.33 1.04 6.61
N GLY A 97 -4.42 1.03 5.63
CA GLY A 97 -3.60 2.17 5.26
C GLY A 97 -4.46 3.39 4.90
N VAL A 98 -5.49 3.20 4.07
CA VAL A 98 -6.43 4.27 3.68
C VAL A 98 -7.19 4.82 4.90
N ILE A 99 -7.67 3.98 5.81
CA ILE A 99 -8.37 4.41 7.03
C ILE A 99 -7.45 5.27 7.91
N ILE A 100 -6.20 4.84 8.10
CA ILE A 100 -5.21 5.60 8.90
C ILE A 100 -4.87 6.93 8.19
N PHE A 101 -4.80 6.94 6.86
CA PHE A 101 -4.59 8.17 6.09
C PHE A 101 -5.76 9.14 6.25
N ILE A 102 -7.00 8.68 6.15
CA ILE A 102 -8.21 9.50 6.39
C ILE A 102 -8.18 10.07 7.81
N LYS A 103 -7.82 9.26 8.81
CA LYS A 103 -7.62 9.73 10.19
C LYS A 103 -6.59 10.86 10.26
N ALA A 104 -5.46 10.75 9.53
CA ALA A 104 -4.46 11.81 9.50
C ALA A 104 -5.00 13.12 8.89
N LEU A 105 -5.81 13.03 7.83
CA LEU A 105 -6.46 14.19 7.22
C LEU A 105 -7.47 14.85 8.17
N LEU A 106 -8.23 14.06 8.92
CA LEU A 106 -9.16 14.58 9.93
C LEU A 106 -8.43 15.27 11.09
N MET A 107 -7.32 14.69 11.55
CA MET A 107 -6.45 15.32 12.56
C MET A 107 -5.92 16.67 12.06
N GLN A 108 -5.48 16.74 10.80
CA GLN A 108 -5.04 17.99 10.19
C GLN A 108 -6.19 19.00 10.09
N ALA A 109 -7.38 18.59 9.67
CA ALA A 109 -8.54 19.47 9.57
C ALA A 109 -8.93 20.06 10.93
N GLU A 110 -8.90 19.26 12.01
CA GLU A 110 -9.22 19.70 13.37
C GLU A 110 -8.25 20.77 13.88
N ILE A 111 -6.97 20.71 13.47
CA ILE A 111 -5.96 21.72 13.82
C ILE A 111 -6.28 23.09 13.17
N TYR A 112 -6.83 23.11 11.95
CA TYR A 112 -7.09 24.34 11.21
C TYR A 112 -8.52 24.87 11.38
N PHE A 113 -9.47 24.00 11.70
CA PHE A 113 -10.89 24.34 11.85
C PHE A 113 -11.36 24.01 13.28
N PRO A 114 -11.07 24.87 14.27
CA PRO A 114 -11.46 24.64 15.67
C PRO A 114 -12.98 24.58 15.87
N GLU A 115 -13.78 25.04 14.91
CA GLU A 115 -15.24 24.91 14.91
C GLU A 115 -15.71 23.44 14.84
N ILE A 116 -14.93 22.57 14.19
CA ILE A 116 -15.21 21.12 14.13
C ILE A 116 -15.08 20.50 15.53
N GLN A 117 -14.15 21.00 16.34
CA GLN A 117 -13.94 20.54 17.71
C GLN A 117 -15.09 20.95 18.63
N LYS A 118 -15.59 22.20 18.51
CA LYS A 118 -16.72 22.71 19.30
C LYS A 118 -18.02 21.92 19.10
N ARG A 119 -18.20 21.27 17.95
CA ARG A 119 -19.39 20.46 17.64
C ARG A 119 -19.31 19.03 18.21
N LYS A 120 -18.15 18.61 18.72
CA LYS A 120 -17.95 17.31 19.36
C LYS A 120 -18.19 17.34 20.87
N GLU A 121 -18.20 18.52 21.51
CA GLU A 121 -18.54 18.65 22.94
C GLU A 121 -20.08 18.64 23.12
N PRO A 122 -20.60 17.87 24.08
CA PRO A 122 -22.05 17.71 24.30
C PRO A 122 -22.74 18.96 24.88
#